data_AF-A0A485C6S9-F1
#
_entry.id   AF-A0A485C6S9-F1
#
_cell.length_a   1.000
_cell.length_b   1.000
_cell.length_c   1.000
_cell.angle_alpha   90.00
_cell.angle_beta   90.00
_cell.angle_gamma   90.00
#
_symmetry.space_group_name_H-M   'P 1'
#
loop_
_entity.id
_entity.type
_entity.pdbx_description
1 polymer ?
#
loop_
_entity_poly.entity_id
_entity_poly.type
_entity_poly.pdbx_seq_one_letter_code
_entity_poly.pdbx_strand_id
1 'polypeptide(L)'
;MRFMGEMLDEPALRPLFAARCTDPGVFVLRDRKGEAIGDIGLRISSKNPHEADVGYALIPEAQGQGYASEALRAICDYGFSQLGVNAI
;
A
#
# COMPACT_ATOMS: atom_id res chain seq x y z
N MET A 1 13.90 6.15 -13.17
CA MET A 1 13.78 5.50 -11.84
C MET A 1 14.60 4.23 -11.87
N ARG A 2 15.60 4.09 -10.99
CA ARG A 2 16.68 3.08 -11.11
C ARG A 2 16.47 1.80 -10.27
N PHE A 3 15.29 1.66 -9.66
CA PHE A 3 14.99 0.63 -8.65
C PHE A 3 13.66 -0.10 -8.87
N MET A 4 13.00 0.09 -10.02
CA MET A 4 11.80 -0.67 -10.34
C MET A 4 12.25 -2.03 -10.90
N GLY A 5 11.84 -3.12 -10.24
CA GLY A 5 12.06 -4.49 -10.75
C GLY A 5 11.40 -4.67 -12.12
N GLU A 6 11.68 -5.79 -12.78
CA GLU A 6 11.01 -6.12 -14.04
C GLU A 6 9.49 -6.14 -13.85
N MET A 7 8.75 -5.61 -14.83
CA MET A 7 7.31 -5.71 -14.80
C MET A 7 6.94 -7.19 -14.93
N LEU A 8 6.34 -7.72 -13.88
CA LEU A 8 5.83 -9.07 -13.85
C LEU A 8 4.52 -9.14 -14.65
N ASP A 9 4.29 -10.27 -15.30
CA ASP A 9 3.00 -10.56 -15.95
C ASP A 9 1.93 -10.96 -14.91
N GLU A 10 0.67 -11.02 -15.32
CA GLU A 10 -0.44 -11.31 -14.41
C GLU A 10 -0.26 -12.65 -13.66
N PRO A 11 0.15 -13.77 -14.31
CA PRO A 11 0.40 -15.03 -13.61
C PRO A 11 1.45 -14.93 -12.50
N ALA A 12 2.52 -14.14 -12.71
CA ALA A 12 3.55 -13.92 -11.69
C ALA A 12 3.11 -12.92 -10.60
N LEU A 13 2.30 -11.90 -10.95
CA LEU A 13 1.80 -10.90 -10.00
C LEU A 13 0.77 -11.46 -9.03
N ARG A 14 -0.13 -12.32 -9.51
CA ARG A 14 -1.26 -12.84 -8.71
C ARG A 14 -0.84 -13.52 -7.39
N PRO A 15 0.14 -14.43 -7.34
CA PRO A 15 0.59 -15.03 -6.07
C PRO A 15 1.29 -14.01 -5.15
N LEU A 16 2.06 -13.07 -5.70
CA LEU A 16 2.69 -12.00 -4.91
C LEU A 16 1.65 -11.09 -4.27
N PHE A 17 0.61 -10.74 -5.01
CA PHE A 17 -0.52 -9.98 -4.50
C PHE A 17 -1.26 -10.74 -3.39
N ALA A 18 -1.57 -12.02 -3.61
CA ALA A 18 -2.23 -12.86 -2.61
C ALA A 18 -1.41 -12.97 -1.32
N ALA A 19 -0.08 -13.14 -1.42
CA ALA A 19 0.81 -13.16 -0.27
C ALA A 19 0.87 -11.81 0.45
N ARG A 20 0.81 -10.68 -0.28
CA ARG A 20 0.70 -9.35 0.34
C ARG A 20 -0.61 -9.17 1.09
N CYS A 21 -1.72 -9.70 0.59
CA CYS A 21 -3.02 -9.61 1.27
C CYS A 21 -3.09 -10.37 2.60
N THR A 22 -2.12 -11.24 2.92
CA THR A 22 -2.01 -11.87 4.25
C THR A 22 -1.21 -11.04 5.25
N ASP A 23 -0.53 -9.98 4.80
CA ASP A 23 0.19 -9.06 5.67
C ASP A 23 -0.84 -8.12 6.35
N PRO A 24 -0.91 -8.09 7.69
CA PRO A 24 -1.89 -7.28 8.41
C PRO A 24 -1.75 -5.78 8.17
N GLY A 25 -0.60 -5.33 7.64
CA GLY A 25 -0.37 -3.94 7.26
C GLY A 25 -0.86 -3.58 5.85
N VAL A 26 -1.43 -4.52 5.09
CA VAL A 26 -1.87 -4.31 3.69
C VAL A 26 -3.39 -4.25 3.59
N PHE A 27 -3.88 -3.28 2.82
CA PHE A 27 -5.30 -2.98 2.65
C PHE A 27 -5.64 -2.86 1.16
N VAL A 28 -6.82 -3.33 0.79
CA VAL A 28 -7.38 -3.14 -0.56
C VAL A 28 -8.14 -1.82 -0.60
N LEU A 29 -7.80 -0.97 -1.57
CA LEU A 29 -8.54 0.26 -1.83
C LEU A 29 -9.77 -0.06 -2.66
N ARG A 30 -10.94 0.40 -2.18
CA ARG A 30 -12.20 0.26 -2.88
C ARG A 30 -12.84 1.61 -3.13
N ASP A 31 -13.43 1.78 -4.30
CA ASP A 31 -14.21 2.96 -4.61
C ASP A 31 -15.57 2.94 -3.89
N ARG A 32 -16.39 3.97 -4.12
CA ARG A 32 -17.73 4.08 -3.49
C ARG A 32 -18.70 2.98 -3.92
N LYS A 33 -18.47 2.31 -5.04
CA LYS A 33 -19.28 1.18 -5.52
C LYS A 33 -18.78 -0.15 -4.93
N GLY A 34 -17.65 -0.13 -4.23
CA GLY A 34 -17.02 -1.31 -3.65
C GLY A 34 -16.05 -2.01 -4.61
N GLU A 35 -15.76 -1.43 -5.78
CA GLU A 35 -14.83 -2.00 -6.76
C GLU A 35 -13.39 -1.82 -6.27
N ALA A 36 -12.56 -2.86 -6.40
CA ALA A 36 -11.16 -2.78 -6.01
C ALA A 36 -10.38 -1.96 -7.04
N ILE A 37 -9.75 -0.89 -6.59
CA ILE A 37 -9.03 0.07 -7.44
C ILE A 37 -7.53 0.10 -7.18
N GLY A 38 -7.06 -0.66 -6.19
CA GLY A 38 -5.65 -0.74 -5.84
C GLY A 38 -5.41 -1.32 -4.45
N ASP A 39 -4.19 -1.15 -3.96
CA ASP A 39 -3.77 -1.53 -2.62
C ASP A 39 -2.85 -0.48 -2.02
N ILE A 40 -2.81 -0.45 -0.69
CA ILE A 40 -1.87 0.31 0.10
C ILE A 40 -1.41 -0.54 1.27
N GLY A 41 -0.15 -0.41 1.67
CA GLY A 41 0.33 -1.08 2.87
C GLY A 41 1.43 -0.32 3.57
N LEU A 42 1.51 -0.54 4.88
CA LEU A 42 2.52 0.00 5.78
C LEU A 42 3.36 -1.16 6.33
N ARG A 43 4.68 -1.03 6.27
CA ARG A 43 5.61 -2.02 6.80
C ARG A 43 6.62 -1.37 7.74
N ILE A 44 6.59 -1.76 9.01
CA ILE A 44 7.55 -1.32 10.01
C ILE A 44 8.94 -1.89 9.67
N SER A 45 9.96 -1.04 9.75
CA SER A 45 11.34 -1.44 9.51
C SER A 45 11.81 -2.43 10.56
N SER A 46 12.43 -3.53 10.11
CA SER A 46 13.05 -4.51 11.01
C SER A 46 14.30 -3.98 11.71
N LYS A 47 14.91 -2.91 11.19
CA LYS A 47 16.10 -2.27 11.76
C LYS A 47 15.75 -1.08 12.66
N ASN A 48 14.70 -0.35 12.31
CA ASN A 48 14.23 0.85 13.01
C ASN A 48 12.73 0.70 13.33
N PRO A 49 12.34 0.13 14.49
CA PRO A 49 10.92 -0.12 14.81
C PRO A 49 10.05 1.13 14.93
N HIS A 50 10.65 2.32 14.94
CA HIS A 50 9.97 3.61 14.94
C HIS A 50 9.77 4.21 13.55
N GLU A 51 10.18 3.50 12.50
CA GLU A 51 10.05 3.92 11.10
C GLU A 51 9.26 2.86 10.34
N ALA A 52 8.47 3.29 9.37
CA ALA A 52 7.77 2.39 8.46
C ALA A 52 7.86 2.90 7.02
N ASP A 53 7.79 1.97 6.06
CA ASP A 53 7.65 2.29 4.64
C ASP A 53 6.18 2.13 4.22
N VAL A 54 5.70 3.02 3.35
CA VAL A 54 4.41 2.86 2.67
C VAL A 54 4.61 2.55 1.20
N GLY A 55 3.91 1.53 0.73
CA GLY A 55 3.76 1.22 -0.69
C GLY A 55 2.29 1.26 -1.10
N TYR A 56 2.00 1.82 -2.27
CA TYR A 56 0.65 1.79 -2.85
C TYR A 56 0.71 1.61 -4.36
N ALA A 57 -0.35 1.04 -4.92
CA ALA A 57 -0.58 0.94 -6.34
C ALA A 57 -2.06 1.18 -6.65
N LEU A 58 -2.33 1.84 -7.78
CA LEU A 58 -3.67 2.05 -8.29
C LEU A 58 -3.75 1.57 -9.74
N ILE A 59 -4.90 1.03 -10.12
CA ILE A 59 -5.20 0.78 -11.53
C ILE A 59 -5.14 2.12 -12.31
N PRO A 60 -4.72 2.12 -13.59
CA PRO A 60 -4.56 3.34 -14.37
C PRO A 60 -5.78 4.27 -14.34
N GLU A 61 -6.98 3.71 -14.37
CA GLU A 61 -8.25 4.44 -14.41
C GLU A 61 -8.50 5.22 -13.11
N ALA A 62 -7.96 4.77 -11.98
CA ALA A 62 -8.12 5.40 -10.67
C ALA A 62 -7.03 6.46 -10.38
N GLN A 63 -6.00 6.57 -11.23
CA GLN A 63 -4.92 7.53 -11.03
C GLN A 63 -5.38 8.97 -11.31
N GLY A 64 -4.74 9.94 -10.66
CA GLY A 64 -5.06 11.37 -10.83
C GLY A 64 -6.35 11.84 -10.16
N GLN A 65 -7.09 10.96 -9.49
CA GLN A 65 -8.37 11.28 -8.84
C GLN A 65 -8.26 11.55 -7.33
N GLY A 66 -7.06 11.41 -6.74
CA GLY A 66 -6.82 11.66 -5.32
C GLY A 66 -6.97 10.44 -4.39
N TYR A 67 -7.39 9.27 -4.90
CA TYR A 67 -7.56 8.06 -4.08
C TYR A 67 -6.30 7.66 -3.30
N ALA A 68 -5.12 7.71 -3.94
CA ALA A 68 -3.87 7.40 -3.25
C ALA A 68 -3.56 8.39 -2.12
N SER A 69 -3.86 9.68 -2.33
CA SER A 69 -3.62 10.72 -1.31
C SER A 69 -4.56 10.57 -0.11
N GLU A 70 -5.83 10.24 -0.36
CA GLU A 70 -6.81 9.94 0.69
C GLU A 70 -6.39 8.71 1.50
N ALA A 71 -6.05 7.62 0.81
CA ALA A 71 -5.57 6.39 1.43
C ALA A 71 -4.28 6.60 2.25
N LEU A 72 -3.32 7.34 1.69
CA LEU A 72 -2.04 7.63 2.35
C LEU A 72 -2.26 8.41 3.65
N ARG A 73 -3.16 9.40 3.66
CA ARG A 73 -3.48 10.13 4.89
C ARG A 73 -4.02 9.21 5.98
N ALA A 74 -4.97 8.33 5.63
CA ALA A 74 -5.54 7.37 6.58
C ALA A 74 -4.48 6.38 7.12
N ILE A 75 -3.57 5.91 6.27
CA ILE A 75 -2.48 5.02 6.67
C ILE A 75 -1.46 5.72 7.57
N CYS A 76 -1.13 6.98 7.28
CA CYS A 76 -0.26 7.77 8.16
C CYS A 76 -0.89 7.98 9.53
N ASP A 77 -2.19 8.35 9.58
CA ASP A 77 -2.92 8.50 10.83
C ASP A 77 -2.93 7.20 11.64
N TYR A 78 -3.16 6.06 10.97
CA TYR A 78 -3.06 4.74 11.59
C TYR A 78 -1.66 4.44 12.12
N GLY A 79 -0.61 4.67 11.32
CA GLY A 79 0.77 4.44 11.71
C GLY A 79 1.18 5.24 12.95
N PHE A 80 0.91 6.55 12.95
CA PHE A 80 1.29 7.42 14.06
C PHE A 80 0.42 7.19 15.31
N SER A 81 -0.89 6.99 15.16
CA SER A 81 -1.81 6.92 16.31
C SER A 81 -1.95 5.52 16.92
N GLN A 82 -1.88 4.46 16.11
CA GLN A 82 -2.14 3.08 16.57
C GLN A 82 -0.87 2.25 16.64
N LEU A 83 0.08 2.44 15.70
CA LEU A 83 1.30 1.64 15.64
C LEU A 83 2.50 2.31 16.34
N GLY A 84 2.41 3.60 16.65
CA GLY A 84 3.43 4.33 17.41
C GLY A 84 4.76 4.49 16.67
N VAL A 85 4.73 4.47 15.33
CA VAL A 85 5.90 4.90 14.55
C VAL A 85 6.03 6.42 14.63
N ASN A 86 7.25 6.92 14.43
CA ASN A 86 7.57 8.35 14.47
C ASN A 86 7.84 8.92 13.08
N ALA A 87 8.10 8.06 12.09
CA ALA A 87 8.29 8.43 10.71
C ALA A 87 7.74 7.35 9.77
N ILE A 88 7.22 7.82 8.63
CA ILE A 88 6.64 7.04 7.54
C ILE A 88 7.13 7.64 6.22
#